data_AF-A0A0P0YS48-F1
#
_entry.id   AF-A0A0P0YS48-F1
#
_cell.length_a   1.000
_cell.length_b   1.000
_cell.length_c   1.000
_cell.angle_alpha   90.00
_cell.angle_beta   90.00
_cell.angle_gamma   90.00
#
_symmetry.space_group_name_H-M   'P 1'
#
loop_
_entity.id
_entity.type
_entity.pdbx_description
1 polymer ?
#
loop_
_entity_poly.entity_id
_entity_poly.type
_entity_poly.pdbx_seq_one_letter_code
_entity_poly.pdbx_strand_id
1 'polypeptide(L)'
;MKSNGLNVFFFTFLVTAAINCYADDFLLGVNAHILHDSEENITKTINMSVDVGIQSLRLDMPWSEVEQKKGQYQIPAKWDYAVDEMIKNDMKPLVILEYGNKNYNNGDKPTDNESRIAFSNYVNFLTAHFKNKVNYYEVWNEWDSSLGGTSPGNNADYQKLVRSVYPIIKKNNPNSTVITSAFSSAAFDKHLGIGNDDSMRTYLDSGIEDYTDAFAIHPYTTYKPKPHNKYETYVNDLKYSVSLVTQNKKLNGKPLYITEIGWSTVAGEKDGVTPQVQCQNIIQAIRDAKAHGIKALYIYDFKDDGIVRSTGVHFGLLNYDWSPKQSYLCLKKEFEVNRNELK
;
A
#
# COMPACT_ATOMS: atom_id res chain seq x y z
N MET A 1 29.73 -14.21 -74.26
CA MET A 1 29.68 -12.85 -73.67
C MET A 1 28.47 -12.76 -72.75
N LYS A 2 28.68 -12.16 -71.57
CA LYS A 2 27.81 -12.12 -70.40
C LYS A 2 26.58 -11.22 -70.64
N SER A 3 25.42 -11.61 -70.09
CA SER A 3 24.55 -10.65 -69.37
C SER A 3 23.68 -11.41 -68.35
N ASN A 4 24.16 -11.46 -67.11
CA ASN A 4 23.35 -11.87 -65.97
C ASN A 4 22.47 -10.68 -65.56
N GLY A 5 21.15 -10.84 -65.68
CA GLY A 5 20.17 -9.90 -65.14
C GLY A 5 20.11 -10.01 -63.62
N LEU A 6 20.49 -8.93 -62.94
CA LEU A 6 20.43 -8.80 -61.49
C LEU A 6 19.05 -8.23 -61.11
N ASN A 7 18.16 -9.08 -60.60
CA ASN A 7 16.92 -8.65 -59.96
C ASN A 7 17.25 -8.04 -58.59
N VAL A 8 17.09 -6.72 -58.46
CA VAL A 8 17.19 -6.02 -57.18
C VAL A 8 15.85 -6.13 -56.47
N PHE A 9 15.76 -6.99 -55.45
CA PHE A 9 14.65 -6.98 -54.51
C PHE A 9 14.85 -5.84 -53.51
N PHE A 10 13.97 -4.84 -53.55
CA PHE A 10 13.84 -3.84 -52.49
C PHE A 10 13.16 -4.51 -51.28
N PHE A 11 13.95 -4.86 -50.26
CA PHE A 11 13.42 -5.20 -48.94
C PHE A 11 13.21 -3.90 -48.17
N THR A 12 11.96 -3.42 -48.13
CA THR A 12 11.56 -2.35 -47.22
C THR A 12 11.49 -2.93 -45.81
N PHE A 13 12.55 -2.73 -45.02
CA PHE A 13 12.51 -2.98 -43.58
C PHE A 13 11.63 -1.91 -42.94
N LEU A 14 10.36 -2.24 -42.70
CA LEU A 14 9.50 -1.49 -41.78
C LEU A 14 9.99 -1.78 -40.36
N VAL A 15 10.91 -0.95 -39.88
CA VAL A 15 11.21 -0.87 -38.44
C VAL A 15 10.04 -0.15 -37.79
N THR A 16 9.00 -0.91 -37.41
CA THR A 16 8.05 -0.44 -36.40
C THR A 16 8.80 -0.45 -35.06
N ALA A 17 9.47 0.67 -34.75
CA ALA A 17 9.79 0.97 -33.38
C ALA A 17 8.46 1.15 -32.64
N ALA A 18 7.96 0.08 -32.05
CA ALA A 18 7.01 0.19 -30.96
C ALA A 18 7.76 0.89 -29.83
N ILE A 19 7.69 2.22 -29.83
CA ILE A 19 7.95 3.00 -28.63
C ILE A 19 6.78 2.66 -27.71
N ASN A 20 6.88 1.52 -27.01
CA ASN A 20 6.18 1.34 -25.76
C ASN A 20 6.81 2.38 -24.83
N CYS A 21 6.30 3.61 -24.91
CA CYS A 21 6.37 4.53 -23.81
C CYS A 21 5.64 3.80 -22.69
N TYR A 22 6.39 3.14 -21.82
CA TYR A 22 5.89 2.74 -20.52
C TYR A 22 5.54 4.05 -19.83
N ALA A 23 4.30 4.51 -20.00
CA ALA A 23 3.65 5.22 -18.94
C ALA A 23 3.81 4.27 -17.74
N ASP A 24 4.65 4.67 -16.78
CA ASP A 24 4.79 3.92 -15.55
C ASP A 24 3.38 3.73 -14.98
N ASP A 25 2.87 2.49 -15.00
CA ASP A 25 1.50 2.17 -14.59
C ASP A 25 1.35 2.46 -13.10
N PHE A 26 0.94 3.70 -12.79
CA PHE A 26 0.58 4.12 -11.44
C PHE A 26 -0.59 3.28 -10.96
N LEU A 27 -0.40 2.53 -9.88
CA LEU A 27 -1.42 1.69 -9.28
C LEU A 27 -2.25 2.49 -8.27
N LEU A 28 -3.54 2.69 -8.55
CA LEU A 28 -4.47 3.28 -7.60
C LEU A 28 -5.13 2.18 -6.76
N GLY A 29 -4.99 2.28 -5.44
CA GLY A 29 -5.58 1.36 -4.49
C GLY A 29 -6.42 2.05 -3.41
N VAL A 30 -7.04 1.24 -2.56
CA VAL A 30 -7.73 1.69 -1.34
C VAL A 30 -7.52 0.67 -0.22
N ASN A 31 -7.49 1.13 1.02
CA ASN A 31 -7.53 0.28 2.21
C ASN A 31 -8.96 -0.25 2.40
N ALA A 32 -9.10 -1.53 2.69
CA ALA A 32 -10.42 -2.17 2.75
C ALA A 32 -10.52 -3.21 3.89
N HIS A 33 -11.33 -2.89 4.90
CA HIS A 33 -11.59 -3.74 6.07
C HIS A 33 -12.64 -4.83 5.80
N ILE A 34 -12.39 -5.69 4.79
CA ILE A 34 -13.41 -6.61 4.25
C ILE A 34 -13.26 -8.07 4.68
N LEU A 35 -12.12 -8.48 5.24
CA LEU A 35 -11.79 -9.88 5.47
C LEU A 35 -12.68 -10.59 6.51
N HIS A 36 -13.42 -9.84 7.31
CA HIS A 36 -14.39 -10.34 8.28
C HIS A 36 -15.85 -10.20 7.85
N ASP A 37 -16.11 -9.50 6.75
CA ASP A 37 -17.46 -9.17 6.31
C ASP A 37 -18.17 -10.39 5.67
N SER A 38 -19.43 -10.24 5.29
CA SER A 38 -20.15 -11.20 4.46
C SER A 38 -19.58 -11.25 3.05
N GLU A 39 -19.69 -12.40 2.38
CA GLU A 39 -19.31 -12.56 0.97
C GLU A 39 -20.01 -11.54 0.07
N GLU A 40 -21.28 -11.22 0.36
CA GLU A 40 -22.05 -10.17 -0.32
C GLU A 40 -21.35 -8.81 -0.21
N ASN A 41 -20.97 -8.39 0.99
CA ASN A 41 -20.30 -7.10 1.20
C ASN A 41 -18.86 -7.08 0.66
N ILE A 42 -18.16 -8.21 0.67
CA ILE A 42 -16.84 -8.36 0.02
C ILE A 42 -17.00 -8.10 -1.48
N THR A 43 -17.91 -8.81 -2.15
CA THR A 43 -18.19 -8.62 -3.59
C THR A 43 -18.66 -7.20 -3.88
N LYS A 44 -19.52 -6.63 -3.03
CA LYS A 44 -20.00 -5.25 -3.17
C LYS A 44 -18.86 -4.24 -3.09
N THR A 45 -17.93 -4.38 -2.14
CA THR A 45 -16.74 -3.53 -2.01
C THR A 45 -15.86 -3.60 -3.25
N ILE A 46 -15.62 -4.81 -3.77
CA ILE A 46 -14.80 -5.03 -4.96
C ILE A 46 -15.45 -4.38 -6.19
N ASN A 47 -16.74 -4.65 -6.44
CA ASN A 47 -17.46 -4.08 -7.58
C ASN A 47 -17.49 -2.55 -7.54
N MET A 48 -17.81 -1.98 -6.38
CA MET A 48 -17.85 -0.52 -6.20
C MET A 48 -16.46 0.12 -6.30
N SER A 49 -15.39 -0.61 -5.98
CA SER A 49 -14.00 -0.17 -6.17
C SER A 49 -13.65 -0.11 -7.66
N VAL A 50 -13.98 -1.16 -8.41
CA VAL A 50 -13.79 -1.22 -9.88
C VAL A 50 -14.54 -0.08 -10.58
N ASP A 51 -15.75 0.23 -10.12
CA ASP A 51 -16.60 1.30 -10.68
C ASP A 51 -15.96 2.70 -10.63
N VAL A 52 -14.96 2.91 -9.77
CA VAL A 52 -14.26 4.19 -9.63
C VAL A 52 -12.78 4.10 -10.01
N GLY A 53 -12.39 3.03 -10.70
CA GLY A 53 -11.03 2.87 -11.23
C GLY A 53 -9.99 2.46 -10.19
N ILE A 54 -10.42 1.97 -9.02
CA ILE A 54 -9.50 1.36 -8.05
C ILE A 54 -9.10 -0.02 -8.59
N GLN A 55 -7.80 -0.30 -8.55
CA GLN A 55 -7.18 -1.49 -9.12
C GLN A 55 -6.61 -2.44 -8.06
N SER A 56 -6.55 -1.98 -6.80
CA SER A 56 -5.90 -2.70 -5.72
C SER A 56 -6.62 -2.47 -4.39
N LEU A 57 -6.74 -3.52 -3.59
CA LEU A 57 -7.17 -3.40 -2.19
C LEU A 57 -5.98 -3.77 -1.30
N ARG A 58 -5.72 -2.94 -0.30
CA ARG A 58 -4.78 -3.22 0.80
C ARG A 58 -5.55 -3.89 1.93
N LEU A 59 -5.11 -5.08 2.32
CA LEU A 59 -5.81 -6.01 3.19
C LEU A 59 -4.93 -6.42 4.37
N ASP A 60 -5.43 -6.17 5.58
CA ASP A 60 -4.86 -6.64 6.84
C ASP A 60 -5.03 -8.15 6.96
N MET A 61 -3.93 -8.91 6.99
CA MET A 61 -3.97 -10.36 7.28
C MET A 61 -3.23 -10.60 8.60
N PRO A 62 -3.96 -10.65 9.75
CA PRO A 62 -3.33 -10.84 11.05
C PRO A 62 -2.81 -12.27 11.30
N TRP A 63 -1.59 -12.38 11.80
CA TRP A 63 -0.91 -13.62 12.17
C TRP A 63 -1.70 -14.38 13.23
N SER A 64 -2.27 -13.66 14.20
CA SER A 64 -3.08 -14.21 15.28
C SER A 64 -4.31 -14.98 14.78
N GLU A 65 -4.81 -14.68 13.58
CA GLU A 65 -5.95 -15.38 12.99
C GLU A 65 -5.55 -16.63 12.23
N VAL A 66 -4.36 -16.63 11.63
CA VAL A 66 -3.84 -17.78 10.89
C VAL A 66 -3.24 -18.82 11.84
N GLU A 67 -2.57 -18.39 12.90
CA GLU A 67 -1.93 -19.28 13.89
C GLU A 67 -2.60 -19.12 15.27
N GLN A 68 -3.85 -19.54 15.38
CA GLN A 68 -4.60 -19.47 16.65
C GLN A 68 -3.99 -20.38 17.73
N LYS A 69 -3.37 -21.49 17.32
CA LYS A 69 -2.64 -22.42 18.17
C LYS A 69 -1.22 -22.58 17.63
N LYS A 70 -0.25 -22.60 18.54
CA LYS A 70 1.18 -22.70 18.23
C LYS A 70 1.46 -23.84 17.21
N GLY A 71 2.02 -23.48 16.05
CA GLY A 71 2.37 -24.39 14.97
C GLY A 71 1.21 -24.95 14.14
N GLN A 72 -0.02 -24.49 14.37
CA GLN A 72 -1.21 -24.90 13.62
C GLN A 72 -1.72 -23.72 12.81
N TYR A 73 -1.58 -23.82 11.49
CA TYR A 73 -1.91 -22.75 10.55
C TYR A 73 -3.19 -23.07 9.78
N GLN A 74 -4.10 -22.09 9.69
CA GLN A 74 -5.30 -22.18 8.88
C GLN A 74 -5.66 -20.80 8.33
N ILE A 75 -5.87 -20.69 7.02
CA ILE A 75 -6.42 -19.48 6.42
C ILE A 75 -7.94 -19.45 6.67
N PRO A 76 -8.50 -18.34 7.20
CA PRO A 76 -9.94 -18.16 7.23
C PRO A 76 -10.54 -18.19 5.82
N ALA A 77 -11.60 -18.98 5.60
CA ALA A 77 -12.18 -19.18 4.26
C ALA A 77 -12.61 -17.88 3.56
N LYS A 78 -13.01 -16.86 4.33
CA LYS A 78 -13.36 -15.53 3.80
C LYS A 78 -12.18 -14.81 3.12
N TRP A 79 -10.95 -15.09 3.53
CA TRP A 79 -9.76 -14.50 2.93
C TRP A 79 -9.51 -15.08 1.54
N ASP A 80 -9.70 -16.39 1.37
CA ASP A 80 -9.70 -17.03 0.05
C ASP A 80 -10.77 -16.44 -0.86
N TYR A 81 -12.00 -16.28 -0.35
CA TYR A 81 -13.09 -15.66 -1.10
C TYR A 81 -12.73 -14.24 -1.55
N ALA A 82 -12.23 -13.39 -0.65
CA ALA A 82 -11.87 -12.01 -0.97
C ALA A 82 -10.76 -11.94 -2.02
N VAL A 83 -9.68 -12.71 -1.85
CA VAL A 83 -8.56 -12.75 -2.82
C VAL A 83 -9.05 -13.27 -4.17
N ASP A 84 -9.82 -14.35 -4.20
CA ASP A 84 -10.32 -14.91 -5.47
C ASP A 84 -11.28 -13.94 -6.18
N GLU A 85 -12.13 -13.25 -5.43
CA GLU A 85 -13.05 -12.28 -5.99
C GLU A 85 -12.33 -11.04 -6.54
N MET A 86 -11.25 -10.60 -5.91
CA MET A 86 -10.39 -9.54 -6.44
C MET A 86 -9.74 -9.97 -7.77
N ILE A 87 -9.18 -11.18 -7.82
CA ILE A 87 -8.51 -11.69 -9.03
C ILE A 87 -9.51 -11.86 -10.19
N LYS A 88 -10.73 -12.31 -9.93
CA LYS A 88 -11.80 -12.38 -10.95
C LYS A 88 -12.15 -11.00 -11.55
N ASN A 89 -11.93 -9.93 -10.80
CA ASN A 89 -12.20 -8.55 -11.20
C ASN A 89 -10.93 -7.80 -11.64
N ASP A 90 -9.86 -8.53 -12.00
CA ASP A 90 -8.56 -7.99 -12.42
C ASP A 90 -7.92 -7.04 -11.41
N MET A 91 -8.30 -7.15 -10.13
CA MET A 91 -7.71 -6.38 -9.04
C MET A 91 -6.47 -7.09 -8.48
N LYS A 92 -5.56 -6.30 -7.94
CA LYS A 92 -4.30 -6.76 -7.34
C LYS A 92 -4.40 -6.68 -5.82
N PRO A 93 -4.36 -7.78 -5.06
CA PRO A 93 -4.30 -7.69 -3.61
C PRO A 93 -2.92 -7.22 -3.15
N LEU A 94 -2.89 -6.26 -2.22
CA LEU A 94 -1.74 -5.96 -1.37
C LEU A 94 -2.03 -6.50 0.02
N VAL A 95 -1.26 -7.50 0.45
CA VAL A 95 -1.45 -8.16 1.74
C VAL A 95 -0.45 -7.60 2.75
N ILE A 96 -0.97 -7.16 3.90
CA ILE A 96 -0.14 -6.76 5.04
C ILE A 96 0.10 -7.99 5.92
N LEU A 97 1.37 -8.25 6.20
CA LEU A 97 1.81 -9.31 7.11
C LEU A 97 1.99 -8.70 8.50
N GLU A 98 1.00 -8.86 9.37
CA GLU A 98 0.90 -8.20 10.69
C GLU A 98 0.03 -9.06 11.62
N TYR A 99 -0.48 -8.63 12.77
CA TYR A 99 0.28 -8.02 13.87
C TYR A 99 0.88 -9.13 14.75
N GLY A 100 1.07 -8.89 16.04
CA GLY A 100 1.57 -9.88 16.99
C GLY A 100 0.57 -11.01 17.27
N ASN A 101 1.06 -12.07 17.92
CA ASN A 101 0.26 -13.25 18.27
C ASN A 101 0.53 -13.63 19.71
N LYS A 102 -0.51 -13.67 20.56
CA LYS A 102 -0.41 -13.94 22.01
C LYS A 102 0.33 -15.23 22.37
N ASN A 103 0.47 -16.16 21.43
CA ASN A 103 1.23 -17.39 21.60
C ASN A 103 2.76 -17.15 21.66
N TYR A 104 3.22 -15.94 21.32
CA TYR A 104 4.62 -15.55 21.21
C TYR A 104 4.81 -14.11 21.69
N ASN A 105 5.91 -13.82 22.38
CA ASN A 105 6.25 -12.48 22.89
C ASN A 105 5.05 -11.70 23.49
N ASN A 106 4.17 -12.39 24.21
CA ASN A 106 2.94 -11.84 24.82
C ASN A 106 1.99 -11.11 23.85
N GLY A 107 2.06 -11.39 22.55
CA GLY A 107 1.26 -10.71 21.52
C GLY A 107 1.86 -9.40 21.02
N ASP A 108 3.06 -9.03 21.50
CA ASP A 108 3.80 -7.88 20.98
C ASP A 108 4.49 -8.21 19.64
N LYS A 109 5.18 -7.22 19.08
CA LYS A 109 6.01 -7.32 17.89
C LYS A 109 7.01 -8.48 17.97
N PRO A 110 7.32 -9.17 16.86
CA PRO A 110 8.29 -10.25 16.83
C PRO A 110 9.74 -9.73 16.96
N THR A 111 10.16 -9.38 18.19
CA THR A 111 11.45 -8.78 18.51
C THR A 111 12.43 -9.71 19.22
N ASP A 112 11.97 -10.86 19.72
CA ASP A 112 12.84 -11.95 20.19
C ASP A 112 13.05 -13.01 19.10
N ASN A 113 13.92 -13.99 19.37
CA ASN A 113 14.24 -15.01 18.38
C ASN A 113 13.08 -15.97 18.12
N GLU A 114 12.31 -16.32 19.14
CA GLU A 114 11.22 -17.28 19.03
C GLU A 114 10.07 -16.71 18.20
N SER A 115 9.62 -15.51 18.55
CA SER A 115 8.58 -14.76 17.84
C SER A 115 8.97 -14.42 16.40
N ARG A 116 10.23 -14.07 16.12
CA ARG A 116 10.71 -13.88 14.72
C ARG A 116 10.64 -15.17 13.90
N ILE A 117 11.06 -16.30 14.47
CA ILE A 117 10.99 -17.59 13.78
C ILE A 117 9.52 -17.95 13.53
N ALA A 118 8.65 -17.78 14.52
CA ALA A 118 7.24 -18.09 14.40
C ALA A 118 6.52 -17.19 13.39
N PHE A 119 6.78 -15.88 13.41
CA PHE A 119 6.28 -14.95 12.39
C PHE A 119 6.80 -15.32 10.99
N SER A 120 8.05 -15.74 10.87
CA SER A 120 8.61 -16.21 9.59
C SER A 120 7.91 -17.48 9.07
N ASN A 121 7.49 -18.39 9.97
CA ASN A 121 6.68 -19.56 9.60
C ASN A 121 5.28 -19.18 9.15
N TYR A 122 4.66 -18.20 9.82
CA TYR A 122 3.39 -17.61 9.39
C TYR A 122 3.50 -17.01 7.98
N VAL A 123 4.51 -16.18 7.73
CA VAL A 123 4.76 -15.61 6.40
C VAL A 123 4.98 -16.70 5.37
N ASN A 124 5.76 -17.73 5.69
CA ASN A 124 5.97 -18.86 4.79
C ASN A 124 4.65 -19.56 4.43
N PHE A 125 3.81 -19.85 5.44
CA PHE A 125 2.53 -20.52 5.23
C PHE A 125 1.58 -19.67 4.37
N LEU A 126 1.39 -18.39 4.72
CA LEU A 126 0.46 -17.50 4.03
C LEU A 126 0.88 -17.25 2.57
N THR A 127 2.16 -16.93 2.35
CA THR A 127 2.68 -16.62 1.00
C THR A 127 2.72 -17.85 0.10
N ALA A 128 2.91 -19.04 0.67
CA ALA A 128 2.79 -20.30 -0.09
C ALA A 128 1.33 -20.59 -0.46
N HIS A 129 0.38 -20.33 0.45
CA HIS A 129 -1.05 -20.52 0.21
C HIS A 129 -1.57 -19.61 -0.91
N PHE A 130 -1.23 -18.32 -0.87
CA PHE A 130 -1.65 -17.33 -1.89
C PHE A 130 -0.71 -17.22 -3.09
N LYS A 131 0.16 -18.22 -3.31
CA LYS A 131 1.06 -18.25 -4.45
C LYS A 131 0.28 -18.11 -5.77
N ASN A 132 0.81 -17.30 -6.69
CA ASN A 132 0.19 -16.94 -7.98
C ASN A 132 -1.11 -16.12 -7.90
N LYS A 133 -1.63 -15.85 -6.70
CA LYS A 133 -2.79 -14.95 -6.49
C LYS A 133 -2.33 -13.59 -5.96
N VAL A 134 -1.41 -13.57 -5.02
CA VAL A 134 -0.91 -12.32 -4.40
C VAL A 134 0.54 -12.07 -4.78
N ASN A 135 0.79 -10.86 -5.30
CA ASN A 135 2.11 -10.40 -5.74
C ASN A 135 2.63 -9.21 -4.92
N TYR A 136 1.84 -8.57 -4.06
CA TYR A 136 2.29 -7.46 -3.23
C TYR A 136 2.16 -7.85 -1.76
N TYR A 137 3.29 -7.85 -1.06
CA TYR A 137 3.34 -8.15 0.38
C TYR A 137 4.00 -7.00 1.11
N GLU A 138 3.28 -6.39 2.03
CA GLU A 138 3.83 -5.40 2.94
C GLU A 138 4.20 -6.05 4.26
N VAL A 139 5.42 -5.78 4.75
CA VAL A 139 5.91 -6.35 5.99
C VAL A 139 5.58 -5.39 7.14
N TRP A 140 4.55 -5.74 7.91
CA TRP A 140 4.03 -5.03 9.08
C TRP A 140 3.39 -3.66 8.77
N ASN A 141 2.41 -3.26 9.59
CA ASN A 141 1.82 -1.91 9.56
C ASN A 141 2.30 -1.03 10.72
N GLU A 142 2.77 0.17 10.41
CA GLU A 142 3.22 1.21 11.35
C GLU A 142 4.06 0.67 12.51
N TRP A 143 5.23 0.11 12.19
CA TRP A 143 6.11 -0.54 13.18
C TRP A 143 6.51 0.37 14.36
N ASP A 144 6.64 1.66 14.13
CA ASP A 144 6.93 2.71 15.11
C ASP A 144 5.72 3.08 16.00
N SER A 145 4.53 2.58 15.69
CA SER A 145 3.30 2.88 16.43
C SER A 145 2.91 1.77 17.42
N SER A 146 1.85 2.03 18.20
CA SER A 146 1.20 1.05 19.06
C SER A 146 0.01 0.31 18.41
N LEU A 147 -0.14 0.39 17.08
CA LEU A 147 -1.19 -0.34 16.37
C LEU A 147 -1.06 -1.86 16.55
N GLY A 148 -2.17 -2.56 16.38
CA GLY A 148 -2.26 -4.00 16.68
C GLY A 148 -2.16 -4.36 18.17
N GLY A 149 -2.26 -3.37 19.07
CA GLY A 149 -2.11 -3.59 20.51
C GLY A 149 -0.66 -3.90 20.94
N THR A 150 0.32 -3.42 20.17
CA THR A 150 1.74 -3.68 20.37
C THR A 150 2.48 -2.46 20.93
N SER A 151 3.70 -2.65 21.44
CA SER A 151 4.55 -1.53 21.85
C SER A 151 5.23 -0.89 20.63
N PRO A 152 5.48 0.43 20.59
CA PRO A 152 6.30 1.06 19.54
C PRO A 152 7.62 0.33 19.30
N GLY A 153 7.85 -0.11 18.06
CA GLY A 153 9.04 -0.85 17.68
C GLY A 153 10.17 0.07 17.24
N ASN A 154 11.41 -0.41 17.32
CA ASN A 154 12.59 0.31 16.83
C ASN A 154 13.05 -0.23 15.46
N ASN A 155 13.82 0.56 14.72
CA ASN A 155 14.32 0.18 13.39
C ASN A 155 15.24 -1.04 13.38
N ALA A 156 16.04 -1.26 14.43
CA ALA A 156 16.97 -2.39 14.45
C ALA A 156 16.23 -3.72 14.51
N ASP A 157 15.13 -3.79 15.25
CA ASP A 157 14.31 -5.00 15.32
C ASP A 157 13.44 -5.18 14.07
N TYR A 158 12.94 -4.08 13.47
CA TYR A 158 12.25 -4.16 12.19
C TYR A 158 13.16 -4.71 11.08
N GLN A 159 14.41 -4.26 11.01
CA GLN A 159 15.39 -4.79 10.06
C GLN A 159 15.61 -6.29 10.23
N LYS A 160 15.68 -6.80 11.47
CA LYS A 160 15.83 -8.23 11.73
C LYS A 160 14.61 -9.01 11.22
N LEU A 161 13.41 -8.48 11.44
CA LEU A 161 12.17 -9.08 10.93
C LEU A 161 12.14 -9.11 9.41
N VAL A 162 12.39 -7.97 8.76
CA VAL A 162 12.40 -7.86 7.29
C VAL A 162 13.42 -8.80 6.68
N ARG A 163 14.65 -8.86 7.23
CA ARG A 163 15.70 -9.78 6.77
C ARG A 163 15.31 -11.26 6.94
N SER A 164 14.49 -11.61 7.93
CA SER A 164 14.06 -12.99 8.13
C SER A 164 12.95 -13.40 7.15
N VAL A 165 12.06 -12.48 6.77
CA VAL A 165 10.89 -12.82 5.95
C VAL A 165 11.07 -12.57 4.45
N TYR A 166 11.87 -11.58 4.03
CA TYR A 166 12.12 -11.30 2.62
C TYR A 166 12.53 -12.54 1.80
N PRO A 167 13.57 -13.32 2.18
CA PRO A 167 13.97 -14.50 1.40
C PRO A 167 12.88 -15.58 1.34
N ILE A 168 12.02 -15.67 2.35
CA ILE A 168 10.89 -16.61 2.38
C ILE A 168 9.85 -16.20 1.34
N ILE A 169 9.45 -14.92 1.33
CA ILE A 169 8.47 -14.40 0.38
C ILE A 169 8.99 -14.61 -1.06
N LYS A 170 10.24 -14.22 -1.34
CA LYS A 170 10.86 -14.39 -2.66
C LYS A 170 11.00 -15.85 -3.07
N LYS A 171 11.25 -16.77 -2.14
CA LYS A 171 11.29 -18.22 -2.43
C LYS A 171 9.91 -18.73 -2.86
N ASN A 172 8.85 -18.31 -2.19
CA ASN A 172 7.49 -18.77 -2.49
C ASN A 172 6.93 -18.13 -3.77
N ASN A 173 7.24 -16.85 -4.00
CA ASN A 173 6.90 -16.10 -5.20
C ASN A 173 8.05 -15.17 -5.63
N PRO A 174 8.92 -15.59 -6.57
CA PRO A 174 10.03 -14.75 -7.05
C PRO A 174 9.58 -13.43 -7.70
N ASN A 175 8.35 -13.39 -8.22
CA ASN A 175 7.77 -12.23 -8.89
C ASN A 175 7.04 -11.28 -7.93
N SER A 176 6.97 -11.59 -6.63
CA SER A 176 6.34 -10.70 -5.67
C SER A 176 7.15 -9.41 -5.51
N THR A 177 6.46 -8.31 -5.22
CA THR A 177 7.03 -7.08 -4.66
C THR A 177 6.90 -7.12 -3.15
N VAL A 178 8.04 -7.17 -2.45
CA VAL A 178 8.08 -7.01 -0.99
C VAL A 178 8.21 -5.52 -0.65
N ILE A 179 7.22 -4.99 0.04
CA ILE A 179 7.11 -3.60 0.45
C ILE A 179 7.46 -3.50 1.94
N THR A 180 8.33 -2.56 2.29
CA THR A 180 8.76 -2.33 3.69
C THR A 180 8.71 -0.84 4.02
N SER A 181 9.04 -0.45 5.25
CA SER A 181 9.05 0.97 5.68
C SER A 181 7.66 1.59 5.87
N ALA A 182 6.60 0.79 6.02
CA ALA A 182 5.28 1.27 6.42
C ALA A 182 5.31 1.73 7.89
N PHE A 183 5.93 2.89 8.13
CA PHE A 183 5.94 3.58 9.42
C PHE A 183 4.75 4.55 9.48
N SER A 184 4.36 4.91 10.69
CA SER A 184 3.36 5.93 10.93
C SER A 184 3.82 7.30 10.44
N SER A 185 2.88 8.25 10.40
CA SER A 185 3.19 9.64 10.06
C SER A 185 4.22 10.30 10.99
N ALA A 186 4.50 9.74 12.17
CA ALA A 186 5.53 10.25 13.08
C ALA A 186 6.95 10.12 12.49
N ALA A 187 7.17 9.21 11.55
CA ALA A 187 8.45 9.02 10.89
C ALA A 187 8.96 10.25 10.09
N PHE A 188 8.12 11.28 9.92
CA PHE A 188 8.44 12.56 9.27
C PHE A 188 8.72 13.71 10.26
N ASP A 189 8.45 13.51 11.55
CA ASP A 189 8.33 14.61 12.52
C ASP A 189 9.62 15.39 12.71
N LYS A 190 10.78 14.73 12.63
CA LYS A 190 12.09 15.41 12.70
C LYS A 190 12.34 16.33 11.51
N HIS A 191 11.97 15.92 10.30
CA HIS A 191 12.13 16.77 9.11
C HIS A 191 11.23 18.01 9.19
N LEU A 192 10.05 17.85 9.79
CA LEU A 192 9.10 18.93 10.00
C LEU A 192 9.42 19.81 11.23
N GLY A 193 10.38 19.42 12.07
CA GLY A 193 10.77 20.16 13.28
C GLY A 193 9.75 20.07 14.43
N ILE A 194 8.87 19.07 14.43
CA ILE A 194 7.79 18.88 15.42
C ILE A 194 8.02 17.70 16.36
N GLY A 195 9.07 16.91 16.11
CA GLY A 195 9.47 15.77 16.94
C GLY A 195 10.90 15.35 16.63
N ASN A 196 11.34 14.26 17.25
CA ASN A 196 12.69 13.72 17.05
C ASN A 196 12.73 12.47 16.16
N ASP A 197 11.56 11.94 15.78
CA ASP A 197 11.45 10.72 15.00
C ASP A 197 11.75 10.96 13.52
N ASP A 198 12.63 10.12 12.97
CA ASP A 198 13.05 10.06 11.56
C ASP A 198 13.30 8.58 11.21
N SER A 199 12.38 7.72 11.67
CA SER A 199 12.46 6.27 11.51
C SER A 199 12.59 5.88 10.04
N MET A 200 11.94 6.61 9.12
CA MET A 200 12.09 6.39 7.68
C MET A 200 13.54 6.58 7.23
N ARG A 201 14.17 7.74 7.46
CA ARG A 201 15.58 7.95 7.07
C ARG A 201 16.49 6.92 7.70
N THR A 202 16.33 6.71 9.01
CA THR A 202 17.18 5.79 9.78
C THR A 202 17.08 4.36 9.24
N TYR A 203 15.90 3.93 8.77
CA TYR A 203 15.69 2.63 8.15
C TYR A 203 16.25 2.57 6.73
N LEU A 204 16.06 3.60 5.90
CA LEU A 204 16.60 3.65 4.54
C LEU A 204 18.15 3.66 4.53
N ASP A 205 18.77 4.24 5.55
CA ASP A 205 20.23 4.25 5.70
C ASP A 205 20.79 2.97 6.38
N SER A 206 19.94 1.98 6.67
CA SER A 206 20.31 0.83 7.52
C SER A 206 20.91 -0.37 6.77
N GLY A 207 21.20 -0.23 5.47
CA GLY A 207 21.72 -1.34 4.66
C GLY A 207 20.64 -2.36 4.25
N ILE A 208 19.38 -1.93 4.10
CA ILE A 208 18.24 -2.80 3.79
C ILE A 208 17.99 -3.00 2.29
N GLU A 209 18.86 -2.46 1.43
CA GLU A 209 18.70 -2.42 -0.03
C GLU A 209 18.42 -3.80 -0.66
N ASP A 210 18.98 -4.89 -0.12
CA ASP A 210 18.83 -6.24 -0.66
C ASP A 210 17.61 -7.00 -0.12
N TYR A 211 16.83 -6.39 0.79
CA TYR A 211 15.73 -7.04 1.51
C TYR A 211 14.39 -6.30 1.34
N THR A 212 14.28 -5.51 0.29
CA THR A 212 13.07 -4.75 -0.04
C THR A 212 13.01 -4.49 -1.54
N ASP A 213 11.83 -4.66 -2.12
CA ASP A 213 11.59 -4.35 -3.53
C ASP A 213 11.00 -2.95 -3.70
N ALA A 214 10.35 -2.42 -2.66
CA ALA A 214 9.72 -1.10 -2.64
C ALA A 214 9.58 -0.55 -1.21
N PHE A 215 9.50 0.77 -1.07
CA PHE A 215 9.26 1.41 0.23
C PHE A 215 7.86 2.01 0.31
N ALA A 216 7.17 1.75 1.42
CA ALA A 216 5.91 2.35 1.81
C ALA A 216 6.12 3.65 2.59
N ILE A 217 5.15 4.56 2.51
CA ILE A 217 5.03 5.77 3.33
C ILE A 217 3.58 6.07 3.67
N HIS A 218 3.33 6.59 4.88
CA HIS A 218 2.01 7.07 5.34
C HIS A 218 2.07 8.59 5.64
N PRO A 219 2.08 9.47 4.62
CA PRO A 219 2.31 10.91 4.76
C PRO A 219 1.05 11.66 5.26
N TYR A 220 0.41 11.16 6.32
CA TYR A 220 -0.78 11.80 6.87
C TYR A 220 -0.45 13.16 7.47
N THR A 221 -1.28 14.13 7.11
CA THR A 221 -1.31 15.45 7.76
C THR A 221 -2.35 15.47 8.88
N THR A 222 -3.31 14.55 8.83
CA THR A 222 -4.33 14.34 9.85
C THR A 222 -3.62 14.01 11.17
N TYR A 223 -4.01 14.65 12.26
CA TYR A 223 -3.40 14.58 13.60
C TYR A 223 -2.11 15.36 13.84
N LYS A 224 -1.44 15.87 12.80
CA LYS A 224 -0.26 16.72 13.00
C LYS A 224 -0.65 18.06 13.67
N PRO A 225 0.22 18.67 14.49
CA PRO A 225 -0.03 19.99 15.06
C PRO A 225 -0.04 21.06 13.96
N LYS A 226 -0.75 22.16 14.18
CA LYS A 226 -0.67 23.33 13.29
C LYS A 226 0.77 23.90 13.29
N PRO A 227 1.30 24.35 12.13
CA PRO A 227 0.64 24.46 10.83
C PRO A 227 0.75 23.19 9.95
N HIS A 228 1.28 22.08 10.47
CA HIS A 228 1.58 20.86 9.70
C HIS A 228 0.35 19.99 9.39
N ASN A 229 -0.84 20.41 9.80
CA ASN A 229 -2.11 19.73 9.51
C ASN A 229 -2.73 20.12 8.16
N LYS A 230 -1.90 20.53 7.20
CA LYS A 230 -2.30 21.12 5.92
C LYS A 230 -1.77 20.31 4.75
N TYR A 231 -2.45 20.40 3.61
CA TYR A 231 -2.12 19.63 2.40
C TYR A 231 -0.67 19.84 1.94
N GLU A 232 -0.11 21.03 2.12
CA GLU A 232 1.29 21.33 1.80
C GLU A 232 2.28 20.45 2.57
N THR A 233 1.91 19.97 3.76
CA THR A 233 2.74 19.04 4.54
C THR A 233 2.79 17.66 3.88
N TYR A 234 1.68 17.17 3.32
CA TYR A 234 1.68 15.94 2.52
C TYR A 234 2.67 16.05 1.35
N VAL A 235 2.66 17.18 0.63
CA VAL A 235 3.59 17.41 -0.48
C VAL A 235 5.05 17.47 0.00
N ASN A 236 5.31 18.05 1.17
CA ASN A 236 6.64 18.09 1.76
C ASN A 236 7.14 16.70 2.16
N ASP A 237 6.31 15.91 2.85
CA ASP A 237 6.63 14.55 3.28
C ASP A 237 6.87 13.65 2.05
N LEU A 238 6.03 13.78 1.01
CA LEU A 238 6.22 13.12 -0.28
C LEU A 238 7.59 13.45 -0.91
N LYS A 239 7.92 14.73 -1.02
CA LYS A 239 9.21 15.18 -1.60
C LYS A 239 10.39 14.72 -0.75
N TYR A 240 10.24 14.74 0.57
CA TYR A 240 11.24 14.26 1.51
C TYR A 240 11.52 12.77 1.27
N SER A 241 10.49 11.93 1.24
CA SER A 241 10.61 10.50 0.93
C SER A 241 11.28 10.22 -0.41
N VAL A 242 10.86 10.93 -1.47
CA VAL A 242 11.48 10.82 -2.81
C VAL A 242 12.96 11.22 -2.74
N SER A 243 13.31 12.26 -1.98
CA SER A 243 14.70 12.68 -1.82
C SER A 243 15.56 11.64 -1.11
N LEU A 244 15.03 10.95 -0.09
CA LEU A 244 15.75 9.91 0.63
C LEU A 244 16.15 8.75 -0.28
N VAL A 245 15.23 8.30 -1.14
CA VAL A 245 15.47 7.18 -2.06
C VAL A 245 16.39 7.61 -3.22
N THR A 246 16.15 8.76 -3.81
CA THR A 246 16.90 9.21 -5.01
C THR A 246 18.34 9.66 -4.70
N GLN A 247 18.58 10.23 -3.53
CA GLN A 247 19.93 10.66 -3.11
C GLN A 247 20.78 9.50 -2.57
N ASN A 248 20.15 8.42 -2.09
CA ASN A 248 20.86 7.23 -1.67
C ASN A 248 21.18 6.34 -2.90
N LYS A 249 22.45 6.30 -3.30
CA LYS A 249 22.90 5.54 -4.49
C LYS A 249 22.52 4.06 -4.49
N LYS A 250 22.36 3.44 -3.31
CA LYS A 250 21.97 2.03 -3.19
C LYS A 250 20.46 1.79 -3.33
N LEU A 251 19.68 2.84 -3.09
CA LEU A 251 18.22 2.80 -3.16
C LEU A 251 17.68 3.42 -4.44
N ASN A 252 18.49 4.19 -5.15
CA ASN A 252 18.09 4.87 -6.37
C ASN A 252 17.48 3.88 -7.38
N GLY A 253 16.26 4.15 -7.83
CA GLY A 253 15.48 3.28 -8.70
C GLY A 253 14.52 2.33 -7.97
N LYS A 254 14.59 2.21 -6.63
CA LYS A 254 13.56 1.51 -5.87
C LYS A 254 12.28 2.35 -5.83
N PRO A 255 11.12 1.75 -6.12
CA PRO A 255 9.86 2.46 -6.13
C PRO A 255 9.38 2.83 -4.73
N LEU A 256 8.69 3.96 -4.64
CA LEU A 256 7.92 4.38 -3.46
C LEU A 256 6.43 4.12 -3.67
N TYR A 257 5.77 3.71 -2.60
CA TYR A 257 4.35 3.44 -2.50
C TYR A 257 3.80 4.30 -1.36
N ILE A 258 2.69 4.99 -1.59
CA ILE A 258 1.89 5.57 -0.51
C ILE A 258 0.85 4.50 -0.17
N THR A 259 1.08 3.71 0.87
CA THR A 259 0.17 2.60 1.24
C THR A 259 -0.96 3.05 2.16
N GLU A 260 -0.88 4.27 2.69
CA GLU A 260 -2.02 4.95 3.31
C GLU A 260 -1.92 6.47 3.16
N ILE A 261 -3.03 7.08 2.74
CA ILE A 261 -3.26 8.52 2.87
C ILE A 261 -4.76 8.81 2.81
N GLY A 262 -5.23 9.75 3.64
CA GLY A 262 -6.65 10.11 3.67
C GLY A 262 -6.93 11.40 4.44
N TRP A 263 -8.15 11.88 4.26
CA TRP A 263 -8.69 13.05 4.97
C TRP A 263 -10.10 12.72 5.47
N SER A 264 -10.30 12.79 6.79
CA SER A 264 -11.58 12.45 7.42
C SER A 264 -12.61 13.57 7.25
N THR A 265 -13.86 13.22 6.96
CA THR A 265 -14.97 14.18 6.81
C THR A 265 -15.79 14.39 8.07
N VAL A 266 -15.23 14.07 9.24
CA VAL A 266 -15.93 14.22 10.52
C VAL A 266 -16.26 15.70 10.79
N ALA A 267 -17.53 16.07 10.64
CA ALA A 267 -17.94 17.47 10.75
C ALA A 267 -17.67 18.02 12.16
N GLY A 268 -17.13 19.24 12.25
CA GLY A 268 -16.94 19.97 13.50
C GLY A 268 -15.87 19.43 14.45
N GLU A 269 -15.08 18.44 14.04
CA GLU A 269 -13.91 17.99 14.79
C GLU A 269 -12.64 18.72 14.35
N LYS A 270 -11.63 18.74 15.22
CA LYS A 270 -10.39 19.49 15.01
C LYS A 270 -9.61 19.07 13.75
N ASP A 271 -9.72 17.79 13.36
CA ASP A 271 -8.97 17.19 12.26
C ASP A 271 -9.87 16.87 11.04
N GLY A 272 -11.16 17.22 11.10
CA GLY A 272 -12.11 16.97 10.02
C GLY A 272 -12.04 18.01 8.92
N VAL A 273 -12.19 17.57 7.67
CA VAL A 273 -12.35 18.42 6.49
C VAL A 273 -13.77 18.35 5.95
N THR A 274 -14.16 19.28 5.08
CA THR A 274 -15.44 19.17 4.38
C THR A 274 -15.38 18.05 3.34
N PRO A 275 -16.52 17.44 2.96
CA PRO A 275 -16.55 16.45 1.86
C PRO A 275 -15.95 16.97 0.55
N GLN A 276 -16.11 18.26 0.27
CA GLN A 276 -15.50 18.90 -0.90
C GLN A 276 -13.97 18.94 -0.79
N VAL A 277 -13.42 19.27 0.38
CA VAL A 277 -11.97 19.28 0.61
C VAL A 277 -11.41 17.86 0.59
N GLN A 278 -12.12 16.85 1.12
CA GLN A 278 -11.70 15.44 1.00
C GLN A 278 -11.55 15.05 -0.49
N CYS A 279 -12.57 15.34 -1.31
CA CYS A 279 -12.50 15.09 -2.75
C CYS A 279 -11.30 15.81 -3.40
N GLN A 280 -11.11 17.10 -3.14
CA GLN A 280 -10.02 17.89 -3.72
C GLN A 280 -8.64 17.34 -3.32
N ASN A 281 -8.45 17.03 -2.04
CA ASN A 281 -7.19 16.52 -1.54
C ASN A 281 -6.87 15.13 -2.11
N ILE A 282 -7.84 14.22 -2.21
CA ILE A 282 -7.61 12.88 -2.78
C ILE A 282 -7.20 12.98 -4.26
N ILE A 283 -7.93 13.75 -5.07
CA ILE A 283 -7.61 13.90 -6.50
C ILE A 283 -6.25 14.57 -6.69
N GLN A 284 -5.95 15.62 -5.92
CA GLN A 284 -4.67 16.29 -6.00
C GLN A 284 -3.52 15.39 -5.52
N ALA A 285 -3.75 14.57 -4.48
CA ALA A 285 -2.73 13.66 -3.96
C ALA A 285 -2.34 12.60 -4.99
N ILE A 286 -3.31 12.06 -5.73
CA ILE A 286 -3.07 11.13 -6.84
C ILE A 286 -2.22 11.81 -7.94
N ARG A 287 -2.55 13.06 -8.31
CA ARG A 287 -1.80 13.81 -9.32
C ARG A 287 -0.37 14.11 -8.87
N ASP A 288 -0.20 14.56 -7.62
CA ASP A 288 1.11 14.86 -7.04
C ASP A 288 1.97 13.61 -6.92
N ALA A 289 1.39 12.48 -6.49
CA ALA A 289 2.07 11.19 -6.41
C ALA A 289 2.60 10.76 -7.78
N LYS A 290 1.76 10.80 -8.82
CA LYS A 290 2.17 10.55 -10.22
C LYS A 290 3.29 11.48 -10.67
N ALA A 291 3.16 12.78 -10.40
CA ALA A 291 4.15 13.79 -10.80
C ALA A 291 5.52 13.61 -10.14
N HIS A 292 5.56 13.00 -8.95
CA HIS A 292 6.81 12.73 -8.22
C HIS A 292 7.32 11.28 -8.39
N GLY A 293 6.74 10.50 -9.31
CA GLY A 293 7.22 9.15 -9.62
C GLY A 293 6.86 8.08 -8.59
N ILE A 294 5.86 8.32 -7.75
CA ILE A 294 5.30 7.29 -6.86
C ILE A 294 4.62 6.22 -7.71
N LYS A 295 4.83 4.94 -7.38
CA LYS A 295 4.28 3.81 -8.16
C LYS A 295 2.87 3.41 -7.76
N ALA A 296 2.48 3.64 -6.51
CA ALA A 296 1.12 3.36 -6.07
C ALA A 296 0.67 4.32 -4.97
N LEU A 297 -0.63 4.59 -4.92
CA LEU A 297 -1.29 5.30 -3.83
C LEU A 297 -2.51 4.52 -3.38
N TYR A 298 -2.63 4.31 -2.08
CA TYR A 298 -3.77 3.67 -1.43
C TYR A 298 -4.50 4.68 -0.57
N ILE A 299 -5.75 4.95 -0.92
CA ILE A 299 -6.62 5.84 -0.16
C ILE A 299 -7.01 5.12 1.13
N TYR A 300 -6.91 5.79 2.27
CA TYR A 300 -7.52 5.34 3.52
C TYR A 300 -8.83 6.12 3.71
N ASP A 301 -9.99 5.48 3.66
CA ASP A 301 -10.23 4.06 3.32
C ASP A 301 -11.52 3.89 2.49
N PHE A 302 -11.92 2.65 2.21
CA PHE A 302 -13.03 2.41 1.27
C PHE A 302 -14.38 2.87 1.82
N LYS A 303 -14.66 2.63 3.10
CA LYS A 303 -15.96 2.85 3.71
C LYS A 303 -15.77 3.23 5.17
N ASP A 304 -16.47 4.27 5.64
CA ASP A 304 -16.45 4.67 7.05
C ASP A 304 -16.62 3.43 7.96
N ASP A 305 -15.77 3.33 8.99
CA ASP A 305 -15.66 2.19 9.91
C ASP A 305 -16.85 2.07 10.87
N GLY A 306 -17.69 3.11 10.92
CA GLY A 306 -18.78 3.20 11.89
C GLY A 306 -19.57 4.50 11.78
N ILE A 307 -20.45 4.69 12.76
CA ILE A 307 -21.28 5.89 12.89
C ILE A 307 -20.81 6.81 14.02
N VAL A 308 -19.79 6.38 14.78
CA VAL A 308 -19.26 7.15 15.91
C VAL A 308 -18.50 8.35 15.36
N ARG A 309 -18.89 9.55 15.81
CA ARG A 309 -18.25 10.81 15.43
C ARG A 309 -16.80 10.88 15.95
N SER A 310 -15.88 10.38 15.15
CA SER A 310 -14.45 10.35 15.42
C SER A 310 -13.67 10.52 14.12
N THR A 311 -12.54 11.22 14.16
CA THR A 311 -11.68 11.39 12.97
C THR A 311 -11.32 10.05 12.36
N GLY A 312 -10.94 9.07 13.18
CA GLY A 312 -10.56 7.71 12.74
C GLY A 312 -11.67 6.95 11.99
N VAL A 313 -12.93 7.35 12.15
CA VAL A 313 -14.09 6.59 11.63
C VAL A 313 -14.57 7.09 10.27
N HIS A 314 -14.32 8.36 9.94
CA HIS A 314 -14.97 9.05 8.82
C HIS A 314 -14.05 9.31 7.61
N PHE A 315 -13.07 8.45 7.39
CA PHE A 315 -12.13 8.52 6.27
C PHE A 315 -12.70 7.99 4.94
N GLY A 316 -13.74 7.18 5.00
CA GLY A 316 -14.26 6.42 3.87
C GLY A 316 -14.54 7.22 2.60
N LEU A 317 -14.48 6.53 1.46
CA LEU A 317 -15.10 6.96 0.20
C LEU A 317 -16.64 6.78 0.24
N LEU A 318 -17.11 5.79 0.99
CA LEU A 318 -18.52 5.55 1.29
C LEU A 318 -18.83 5.87 2.75
N ASN A 319 -20.06 6.28 3.03
CA ASN A 319 -20.58 6.31 4.40
C ASN A 319 -20.78 4.87 4.92
N TYR A 320 -20.98 4.73 6.22
CA TYR A 320 -21.19 3.42 6.86
C TYR A 320 -22.41 2.65 6.31
N ASP A 321 -23.41 3.35 5.77
CA ASP A 321 -24.63 2.78 5.16
C ASP A 321 -24.48 2.47 3.65
N TRP A 322 -23.27 2.53 3.11
CA TRP A 322 -22.94 2.36 1.68
C TRP A 322 -23.32 3.53 0.76
N SER A 323 -23.91 4.61 1.27
CA SER A 323 -24.17 5.77 0.44
C SER A 323 -22.84 6.43 0.02
N PRO A 324 -22.69 6.82 -1.27
CA PRO A 324 -21.44 7.39 -1.75
C PRO A 324 -21.20 8.78 -1.16
N LYS A 325 -19.97 9.03 -0.69
CA LYS A 325 -19.53 10.39 -0.33
C LYS A 325 -19.07 11.14 -1.58
N GLN A 326 -18.87 12.45 -1.44
CA GLN A 326 -18.41 13.32 -2.52
C GLN A 326 -17.10 12.82 -3.15
N SER A 327 -16.18 12.26 -2.34
CA SER A 327 -14.91 11.68 -2.79
C SER A 327 -15.09 10.50 -3.74
N TYR A 328 -16.01 9.56 -3.45
CA TYR A 328 -16.35 8.46 -4.36
C TYR A 328 -16.87 8.97 -5.71
N LEU A 329 -17.77 9.95 -5.70
CA LEU A 329 -18.32 10.54 -6.92
C LEU A 329 -17.25 11.29 -7.73
N CYS A 330 -16.31 11.95 -7.06
CA CYS A 330 -15.17 12.61 -7.72
C CYS A 330 -14.26 11.60 -8.42
N LEU A 331 -13.90 10.50 -7.74
CA LEU A 331 -13.10 9.42 -8.35
C LEU A 331 -13.81 8.81 -9.55
N LYS A 332 -15.11 8.53 -9.43
CA LYS A 332 -15.91 8.02 -10.55
C LYS A 332 -15.83 8.92 -11.78
N LYS A 333 -16.02 10.23 -11.58
CA LYS A 333 -15.95 11.22 -12.66
C LYS A 333 -14.55 11.26 -13.31
N GLU A 334 -13.49 11.30 -12.50
CA GLU A 334 -12.11 11.32 -13.02
C GLU A 334 -11.77 10.04 -13.79
N PHE A 335 -12.25 8.88 -13.33
CA PHE A 335 -12.07 7.61 -14.01
C PHE A 335 -12.81 7.55 -15.36
N GLU A 336 -14.07 8.00 -15.41
CA GLU A 336 -14.87 8.06 -16.64
C GLU A 336 -14.25 8.98 -17.69
N VAL A 337 -13.69 10.13 -17.29
CA VAL A 337 -12.97 11.05 -18.19
C VAL A 337 -11.75 10.36 -18.81
N ASN A 338 -10.87 9.78 -17.99
CA ASN A 338 -9.66 9.10 -18.47
C ASN A 338 -9.97 7.92 -19.40
N ARG A 339 -11.07 7.19 -19.15
CA ARG A 339 -11.49 6.08 -20.02
C ARG A 339 -11.95 6.54 -21.40
N ASN A 340 -12.55 7.72 -21.49
CA ASN A 340 -13.03 8.28 -22.75
C ASN A 340 -11.91 8.92 -23.57
N GLU A 341 -10.82 9.38 -22.95
CA GLU A 341 -9.64 9.88 -23.66
C GLU A 341 -8.80 8.76 -24.31
N LEU A 342 -8.99 7.50 -23.87
CA LEU A 342 -8.30 6.32 -24.38
C LEU A 342 -9.08 5.56 -25.48
N LYS A 343 -10.30 6.00 -25.81
CA LYS A 343 -11.14 5.46 -26.89
C LYS A 343 -11.16 6.41 -28.06
#